data_AF-A0A834YWR4-F1
#
_entry.id   AF-A0A834YWR4-F1
#
_cell.length_a   1.000
_cell.length_b   1.000
_cell.length_c   1.000
_cell.angle_alpha   90.00
_cell.angle_beta   90.00
_cell.angle_gamma   90.00
#
_symmetry.space_group_name_H-M   'P 1'
#
loop_
_entity.id
_entity.type
_entity.pdbx_description
1 polymer ?
#
loop_
_entity_poly.entity_id
_entity_poly.type
_entity_poly.pdbx_seq_one_letter_code
_entity_poly.pdbx_strand_id
1 'polypeptide(L)'
;MSNMPTQRTLSVYLYVPNIIGYIRILLNFVAFSQCFSNKKKFSILYFISFVCDGLDGWFARKFNQVSTFGTLLDMATDRVSTVCLVVIVSQFYRPCLIFLPFLALDIVSHSWQMCSTFLSGKASHKDVKDKTNWLLKAYYGNRIFMAYCCVASEVLYIILFHLAENQIENVIDVLVNVVKQGSLLSCPVALSLLGWAIKQAVNFIQMKTAADVCVLYDNRRQRP
;
A
#
# COMPACT_ATOMS: atom_id res chain seq x y z
N MET A 1 -16.58 34.76 36.35
CA MET A 1 -17.11 33.41 36.68
C MET A 1 -18.10 33.07 35.57
N SER A 2 -17.77 32.25 34.58
CA SER A 2 -17.64 30.80 34.71
C SER A 2 -16.48 30.22 33.87
N ASN A 3 -15.60 29.46 34.54
CA ASN A 3 -14.63 28.58 33.93
C ASN A 3 -15.36 27.49 33.11
N MET A 4 -15.12 27.42 31.80
CA MET A 4 -15.27 26.16 31.05
C MET A 4 -13.91 25.44 31.07
N PRO A 5 -13.88 24.13 31.32
CA PRO A 5 -12.63 23.38 31.41
C PRO A 5 -11.93 23.43 30.05
N THR A 6 -10.63 23.72 30.07
CA THR A 6 -9.73 23.59 28.93
C THR A 6 -9.77 22.14 28.47
N GLN A 7 -10.62 21.81 27.49
CA GLN A 7 -10.55 20.52 26.84
C GLN A 7 -9.26 20.56 26.03
N ARG A 8 -8.17 19.97 26.55
CA ARG A 8 -6.95 19.74 25.77
C ARG A 8 -7.34 18.82 24.62
N THR A 9 -7.74 19.38 23.50
CA THR A 9 -7.84 18.65 22.24
C THR A 9 -6.44 18.13 21.98
N LEU A 10 -6.28 16.81 22.04
CA LEU A 10 -5.03 16.15 21.72
C LEU A 10 -4.57 16.67 20.35
N SER A 11 -3.33 17.11 20.25
CA SER A 11 -2.80 17.56 18.96
C SER A 11 -2.96 16.44 17.93
N VAL A 12 -3.33 16.77 16.70
CA VAL A 12 -3.54 15.76 15.64
C VAL A 12 -2.33 14.84 15.50
N TYR A 13 -1.11 15.36 15.68
CA TYR A 13 0.13 14.58 15.69
C TYR A 13 0.15 13.43 16.72
N LEU A 14 -0.56 13.58 17.84
CA LEU A 14 -0.59 12.63 18.94
C LEU A 14 -1.81 11.69 18.91
N TYR A 15 -2.62 11.73 17.85
CA TYR A 15 -3.70 10.75 17.69
C TYR A 15 -3.14 9.32 17.70
N VAL A 16 -3.89 8.39 18.30
CA VAL A 16 -3.52 6.97 18.39
C VAL A 16 -3.13 6.38 17.02
N PRO A 17 -3.88 6.58 15.92
CA PRO A 17 -3.46 6.10 14.59
C PRO A 17 -2.12 6.69 14.13
N ASN A 18 -1.82 7.95 14.44
CA ASN A 18 -0.57 8.59 14.01
C ASN A 18 0.63 8.09 14.80
N ILE A 19 0.45 7.79 16.09
CA ILE A 19 1.47 7.11 16.91
C ILE A 19 1.78 5.73 16.34
N ILE A 20 0.74 4.97 15.93
CA ILE A 20 0.94 3.69 15.25
C ILE A 20 1.70 3.88 13.94
N GLY A 21 1.37 4.91 13.15
CA GLY A 21 2.11 5.29 11.95
C GLY A 21 3.60 5.55 12.21
N TYR A 22 3.95 6.29 13.27
CA TYR A 22 5.34 6.51 13.64
C TYR A 22 6.06 5.23 14.07
N ILE A 23 5.38 4.35 14.81
CA ILE A 23 5.91 3.03 15.18
C ILE A 23 6.18 2.20 13.91
N ARG A 24 5.30 2.23 12.91
CA ARG A 24 5.51 1.55 11.61
C ARG A 24 6.76 2.04 10.90
N ILE A 25 7.00 3.35 10.88
CA ILE A 25 8.22 3.92 10.29
C ILE A 25 9.48 3.37 10.99
N LEU A 26 9.49 3.35 12.33
CA LEU A 26 10.61 2.81 13.09
C LEU A 26 10.80 1.30 12.86
N LEU A 27 9.70 0.54 12.85
CA LEU A 27 9.73 -0.90 12.57
C LEU A 27 10.29 -1.19 11.18
N ASN A 28 9.85 -0.45 10.16
CA ASN A 28 10.38 -0.58 8.80
C ASN A 28 11.86 -0.23 8.75
N PHE A 29 12.30 0.85 9.41
CA PHE A 29 13.72 1.23 9.46
C PHE A 29 14.58 0.12 10.07
N VAL A 30 14.15 -0.44 11.20
CA VAL A 30 14.86 -1.55 11.85
C VAL A 30 14.81 -2.81 10.98
N ALA A 31 13.66 -3.12 10.35
CA ALA A 31 13.53 -4.25 9.45
C ALA A 31 14.56 -4.14 8.31
N PHE A 32 14.57 -3.04 7.57
CA PHE A 32 15.48 -2.84 6.44
C PHE A 32 16.96 -2.86 6.85
N SER A 33 17.30 -2.38 8.05
CA SER A 33 18.67 -2.52 8.59
C SER A 33 19.11 -3.98 8.76
N GLN A 34 18.18 -4.89 9.01
CA GLN A 34 18.43 -6.32 9.21
C GLN A 34 18.27 -7.14 7.93
N CYS A 35 17.94 -6.52 6.81
CA CYS A 35 17.58 -7.19 5.55
C CYS A 35 18.67 -8.17 5.07
N PHE A 36 19.92 -7.71 5.02
CA PHE A 36 21.05 -8.54 4.57
C PHE A 36 21.65 -9.42 5.66
N SER A 37 21.44 -9.09 6.94
CA SER A 37 22.00 -9.86 8.06
C SER A 37 21.13 -11.05 8.45
N ASN A 38 19.80 -10.88 8.46
CA ASN A 38 18.88 -11.93 8.89
C ASN A 38 17.53 -11.80 8.18
N LYS A 39 17.38 -12.54 7.07
CA LYS A 39 16.14 -12.58 6.25
C LYS A 39 14.88 -12.89 7.07
N LYS A 40 14.98 -13.76 8.09
CA LYS A 40 13.85 -14.13 8.96
C LYS A 40 13.41 -12.96 9.86
N LYS A 41 14.36 -12.30 10.53
CA LYS A 41 14.08 -11.13 11.38
C LYS A 41 13.48 -9.98 10.57
N PHE A 42 14.03 -9.71 9.38
CA PHE A 42 13.48 -8.74 8.44
C PHE A 42 12.01 -9.01 8.15
N SER A 43 11.68 -10.24 7.75
CA SER A 43 10.32 -10.59 7.35
C SER A 43 9.32 -10.52 8.50
N ILE A 44 9.72 -10.90 9.71
CA ILE A 44 8.87 -10.80 10.90
C ILE A 44 8.58 -9.32 11.22
N LEU A 45 9.60 -8.48 11.27
CA LEU A 45 9.44 -7.05 11.57
C LEU A 45 8.62 -6.32 10.50
N TYR A 46 8.89 -6.61 9.23
CA TYR A 46 8.13 -6.07 8.10
C TYR A 46 6.66 -6.51 8.16
N PHE A 47 6.40 -7.79 8.45
CA PHE A 47 5.04 -8.30 8.58
C PHE A 47 4.29 -7.66 9.75
N ILE A 48 4.95 -7.46 10.90
CA ILE A 48 4.35 -6.73 12.04
C ILE A 48 3.99 -5.29 11.63
N SER A 49 4.90 -4.59 10.94
CA SER A 49 4.64 -3.25 10.43
C SER A 49 3.44 -3.21 9.47
N PHE A 50 3.34 -4.20 8.59
CA PHE A 50 2.20 -4.35 7.68
C PHE A 50 0.88 -4.66 8.40
N VAL A 51 0.88 -5.43 9.49
CA VAL A 51 -0.33 -5.63 10.30
C VAL A 51 -0.76 -4.34 11.01
N CYS A 52 0.21 -3.54 11.47
CA CYS A 52 -0.06 -2.25 12.09
C CYS A 52 -0.77 -1.25 11.15
N ASP A 53 -0.59 -1.38 9.83
CA ASP A 53 -1.35 -0.65 8.80
C ASP A 53 -2.87 -0.79 8.95
N GLY A 54 -3.34 -2.03 9.03
CA GLY A 54 -4.77 -2.27 9.19
C GLY A 54 -5.31 -1.75 10.52
N LEU A 55 -4.47 -1.76 11.55
CA LEU A 55 -4.82 -1.33 12.91
C LEU A 55 -4.94 0.18 13.02
N ASP A 56 -4.06 0.97 12.41
CA ASP A 56 -4.14 2.43 12.48
C ASP A 56 -5.48 2.93 11.92
N GLY A 57 -5.94 2.41 10.78
CA GLY A 57 -7.21 2.78 10.18
C GLY A 57 -8.40 2.30 11.02
N TRP A 58 -8.29 1.17 11.70
CA TRP A 58 -9.31 0.70 12.63
C TRP A 58 -9.43 1.61 13.85
N PHE A 59 -8.30 1.96 14.48
CA PHE A 59 -8.28 2.88 15.62
C PHE A 59 -8.71 4.30 15.25
N ALA A 60 -8.34 4.79 14.06
CA ALA A 60 -8.79 6.09 13.55
C ALA A 60 -10.32 6.17 13.49
N ARG A 61 -10.99 5.12 13.00
CA ARG A 61 -12.46 5.05 12.96
C ARG A 61 -13.08 4.84 14.33
N LYS A 62 -12.49 3.95 15.15
CA LYS A 62 -13.02 3.61 16.48
C LYS A 62 -12.97 4.81 17.45
N PHE A 63 -11.90 5.61 17.39
CA PHE A 63 -11.73 6.79 18.23
C PHE A 63 -12.18 8.09 17.57
N ASN A 64 -12.77 8.04 16.37
CA ASN A 64 -13.13 9.21 15.58
C ASN A 64 -11.95 10.21 15.41
N GLN A 65 -10.75 9.67 15.22
CA GLN A 65 -9.47 10.38 15.06
C GLN A 65 -9.01 10.39 13.60
N VAL A 66 -9.95 10.37 12.65
CA VAL A 66 -9.62 10.47 11.22
C VAL A 66 -9.14 11.88 10.91
N SER A 67 -7.97 11.99 10.26
CA SER A 67 -7.37 13.27 9.91
C SER A 67 -6.69 13.23 8.54
N THR A 68 -6.61 14.38 7.88
CA THR A 68 -5.87 14.54 6.62
C THR A 68 -4.39 14.19 6.80
N PHE A 69 -3.79 14.65 7.91
CA PHE A 69 -2.39 14.33 8.25
C PHE A 69 -2.18 12.82 8.40
N GLY A 70 -3.03 12.13 9.17
CA GLY A 70 -2.93 10.68 9.33
C GLY A 70 -3.08 9.92 8.02
N THR A 71 -4.01 10.36 7.15
CA THR A 71 -4.21 9.74 5.83
C THR A 71 -2.99 9.92 4.91
N LEU A 72 -2.32 11.08 4.98
CA LEU A 72 -1.08 11.34 4.23
C LEU A 72 0.10 10.54 4.79
N LEU A 73 0.22 10.47 6.12
CA LEU A 73 1.27 9.70 6.82
C LEU A 73 1.17 8.21 6.50
N ASP A 74 -0.04 7.66 6.55
CA ASP A 74 -0.36 6.27 6.19
C ASP A 74 0.08 5.95 4.75
N MET A 75 -0.45 6.72 3.78
CA MET A 75 -0.11 6.52 2.38
C MET A 75 1.41 6.63 2.12
N ALA A 76 2.07 7.65 2.68
CA ALA A 76 3.50 7.84 2.48
C ALA A 76 4.31 6.67 3.05
N THR A 77 3.96 6.20 4.26
CA THR A 77 4.64 5.10 4.93
C THR A 77 4.51 3.80 4.12
N ASP A 78 3.30 3.51 3.62
CA ASP A 78 3.04 2.35 2.75
C ASP A 78 3.91 2.38 1.50
N ARG A 79 3.91 3.51 0.77
CA ARG A 79 4.61 3.60 -0.50
C ARG A 79 6.11 3.46 -0.29
N VAL A 80 6.65 4.11 0.74
CA VAL A 80 8.08 3.99 1.07
C VAL A 80 8.44 2.54 1.43
N SER A 81 7.63 1.84 2.24
CA SER A 81 7.92 0.44 2.58
C SER A 81 7.91 -0.47 1.36
N THR A 82 6.90 -0.35 0.48
CA THR A 82 6.82 -1.16 -0.75
C THR A 82 7.98 -0.84 -1.69
N VAL A 83 8.33 0.45 -1.87
CA VAL A 83 9.50 0.87 -2.67
C VAL A 83 10.77 0.22 -2.16
N CYS A 84 11.05 0.32 -0.86
CA CYS A 84 12.26 -0.27 -0.26
C CYS A 84 12.30 -1.78 -0.48
N LEU A 85 11.19 -2.49 -0.25
CA LEU A 85 11.11 -3.94 -0.46
C LEU A 85 11.35 -4.33 -1.93
N VAL A 86 10.69 -3.66 -2.87
CA VAL A 86 10.83 -3.94 -4.31
C VAL A 86 12.23 -3.62 -4.81
N VAL A 87 12.85 -2.53 -4.34
CA VAL A 87 14.23 -2.18 -4.69
C VAL A 87 15.19 -3.26 -4.24
N ILE A 88 15.05 -3.77 -3.01
CA ILE A 88 15.86 -4.88 -2.49
C ILE A 88 15.66 -6.13 -3.34
N VAL A 89 14.41 -6.53 -3.61
CA VAL A 89 14.10 -7.71 -4.43
C VAL A 89 14.72 -7.57 -5.83
N SER A 90 14.63 -6.39 -6.44
CA SER A 90 15.18 -6.14 -7.78
C SER A 90 16.70 -6.31 -7.88
N GLN A 91 17.44 -6.30 -6.77
CA GLN A 91 18.89 -6.57 -6.78
C GLN A 91 19.19 -8.04 -7.06
N PHE A 92 18.31 -8.95 -6.67
CA PHE A 92 18.51 -10.40 -6.79
C PHE A 92 18.06 -10.96 -8.14
N TYR A 93 17.25 -10.20 -8.89
CA TYR A 93 16.61 -10.70 -10.09
C TYR A 93 16.92 -9.87 -11.34
N ARG A 94 17.03 -10.55 -12.50
CA ARG A 94 17.20 -9.90 -13.81
C ARG A 94 16.08 -10.24 -14.80
N PRO A 95 15.70 -9.31 -15.69
CA PRO A 95 16.11 -7.91 -15.70
C PRO A 95 15.43 -7.11 -14.57
N CYS A 96 16.23 -6.40 -13.78
CA CYS A 96 15.76 -5.63 -12.61
C CYS A 96 14.73 -4.55 -12.96
N LEU A 97 14.79 -4.04 -14.20
CA LEU A 97 13.91 -3.00 -14.71
C LEU A 97 12.45 -3.44 -14.87
N ILE A 98 12.14 -4.75 -14.80
CA ILE A 98 10.74 -5.23 -14.87
C ILE A 98 9.91 -4.67 -13.72
N PHE A 99 10.50 -4.50 -12.53
CA PHE A 99 9.78 -3.99 -11.36
C PHE A 99 9.48 -2.49 -11.43
N LEU A 100 10.30 -1.73 -12.18
CA LEU A 100 10.24 -0.27 -12.24
C LEU A 100 8.88 0.28 -12.74
N PRO A 101 8.31 -0.16 -13.88
CA PRO A 101 7.03 0.36 -14.35
C PRO A 101 5.88 0.05 -13.40
N PHE A 102 5.86 -1.13 -12.76
CA PHE A 102 4.84 -1.48 -11.77
C PHE A 102 4.96 -0.63 -10.51
N LEU A 103 6.19 -0.38 -10.05
CA LEU A 103 6.43 0.50 -8.90
C LEU A 103 6.02 1.94 -9.20
N ALA A 104 6.37 2.46 -10.38
CA ALA A 104 5.98 3.79 -10.82
C ALA A 104 4.44 3.91 -10.90
N LEU A 105 3.77 2.90 -11.46
CA LEU A 105 2.31 2.86 -11.55
C LEU A 105 1.66 2.88 -10.16
N ASP A 106 2.18 2.11 -9.20
CA ASP A 106 1.66 2.08 -7.83
C ASP A 106 1.80 3.46 -7.15
N ILE A 107 2.97 4.09 -7.21
CA ILE A 107 3.21 5.42 -6.61
C ILE A 107 2.30 6.48 -7.24
N VAL A 108 2.26 6.55 -8.58
CA VAL A 108 1.51 7.58 -9.30
C VAL A 108 0.01 7.41 -9.10
N SER A 109 -0.50 6.17 -9.21
CA SER A 109 -1.93 5.89 -9.04
C SER A 109 -2.45 6.28 -7.65
N HIS A 110 -1.68 6.03 -6.60
CA HIS A 110 -2.04 6.42 -5.24
C HIS A 110 -1.92 7.94 -5.02
N SER A 111 -0.86 8.55 -5.53
CA SER A 111 -0.66 10.00 -5.42
C SER A 111 -1.78 10.78 -6.12
N TRP A 112 -2.14 10.39 -7.33
CA TRP A 112 -3.27 11.00 -8.05
C TRP A 112 -4.60 10.75 -7.37
N GLN A 113 -4.84 9.54 -6.87
CA GLN A 113 -6.07 9.22 -6.13
C GLN A 113 -6.19 10.03 -4.84
N MET A 114 -5.09 10.33 -4.15
CA MET A 114 -5.10 11.26 -3.02
C MET A 114 -5.48 12.68 -3.44
N CYS A 115 -4.84 13.20 -4.49
CA CYS A 115 -5.15 14.54 -5.00
C CYS A 115 -6.63 14.66 -5.39
N SER A 116 -7.16 13.71 -6.17
CA SER A 116 -8.55 13.73 -6.64
C SER A 116 -9.55 13.70 -5.49
N THR A 117 -9.23 13.01 -4.41
CA THR A 117 -10.05 12.89 -3.22
C THR A 117 -10.11 14.20 -2.44
N PHE A 118 -8.96 14.83 -2.22
CA PHE A 118 -8.91 16.13 -1.55
C PHE A 118 -9.62 17.22 -2.35
N LEU A 119 -9.46 17.22 -3.68
CA LEU A 119 -10.18 18.14 -4.57
C LEU A 119 -11.70 17.91 -4.55
N SER A 120 -12.14 16.67 -4.40
CA SER A 120 -13.56 16.31 -4.30
C SER A 120 -14.18 16.60 -2.92
N GLY A 121 -13.40 17.08 -1.95
CA GLY A 121 -13.85 17.28 -0.56
C GLY A 121 -14.22 15.97 0.17
N LYS A 122 -13.77 14.81 -0.35
CA LYS A 122 -14.02 13.51 0.28
C LYS A 122 -13.01 13.28 1.40
N ALA A 123 -13.45 12.69 2.51
CA ALA A 123 -12.61 12.49 3.69
C ALA A 123 -11.54 11.38 3.52
N SER A 124 -11.69 10.47 2.55
CA SER A 124 -10.76 9.37 2.33
C SER A 124 -10.65 8.97 0.85
N HIS A 125 -9.43 8.66 0.41
CA HIS A 125 -9.13 8.29 -0.97
C HIS A 125 -9.65 6.92 -1.40
N LYS A 126 -10.19 6.17 -0.43
CA LYS A 126 -10.84 4.88 -0.59
C LYS A 126 -12.36 5.01 -0.84
N ASP A 127 -12.95 6.21 -0.78
CA ASP A 127 -14.39 6.46 -1.00
C ASP A 127 -14.73 6.83 -2.45
N VAL A 128 -14.63 5.84 -3.35
CA VAL A 128 -15.02 6.01 -4.77
C VAL A 128 -16.48 5.60 -4.97
N LYS A 129 -17.41 6.55 -4.86
CA LYS A 129 -18.86 6.35 -5.11
C LYS A 129 -19.34 6.61 -6.55
N ASP A 130 -18.45 6.97 -7.47
CA ASP A 130 -18.83 7.35 -8.83
C ASP A 130 -18.64 6.22 -9.85
N LYS A 131 -19.55 6.17 -10.84
CA LYS A 131 -19.91 5.04 -11.75
C LYS A 131 -18.80 4.50 -12.70
N THR A 132 -17.51 4.67 -12.43
CA THR A 132 -16.51 4.64 -13.51
C THR A 132 -15.89 3.27 -13.84
N ASN A 133 -15.85 2.26 -12.97
CA ASN A 133 -15.41 0.89 -13.33
C ASN A 133 -15.84 -0.19 -12.32
N TRP A 134 -16.28 -1.37 -12.79
CA TRP A 134 -16.77 -2.47 -11.92
C TRP A 134 -15.67 -2.99 -10.98
N LEU A 135 -14.43 -3.10 -11.47
CA LEU A 135 -13.30 -3.62 -10.71
C LEU A 135 -12.89 -2.66 -9.59
N LEU A 136 -12.86 -1.35 -9.88
CA LEU A 136 -12.57 -0.31 -8.89
C LEU A 136 -13.65 -0.27 -7.81
N LYS A 137 -14.93 -0.47 -8.20
CA LYS A 137 -16.05 -0.59 -7.27
C LYS A 137 -15.95 -1.84 -6.40
N ALA A 138 -15.56 -2.98 -6.96
CA ALA A 138 -15.35 -4.20 -6.18
C ALA A 138 -14.17 -4.02 -5.20
N TYR A 139 -13.08 -3.42 -5.67
CA TYR A 139 -11.89 -3.12 -4.88
C TYR A 139 -12.19 -2.24 -3.67
N TYR A 140 -12.77 -1.05 -3.88
CA TYR A 140 -13.06 -0.14 -2.78
C TYR A 140 -14.33 -0.49 -2.00
N GLY A 141 -15.29 -1.18 -2.63
CA GLY A 141 -16.56 -1.58 -2.02
C GLY A 141 -16.43 -2.76 -1.06
N ASN A 142 -15.44 -3.64 -1.25
CA ASN A 142 -15.20 -4.78 -0.37
C ASN A 142 -13.82 -4.70 0.28
N ARG A 143 -13.80 -4.35 1.58
CA ARG A 143 -12.56 -4.21 2.35
C ARG A 143 -11.74 -5.49 2.43
N ILE A 144 -12.38 -6.66 2.46
CA ILE A 144 -11.68 -7.95 2.50
C ILE A 144 -10.96 -8.19 1.18
N PHE A 145 -11.62 -7.88 0.05
CA PHE A 145 -11.03 -8.01 -1.27
C PHE A 145 -9.87 -7.01 -1.49
N MET A 146 -10.01 -5.76 -1.04
CA MET A 146 -8.92 -4.78 -1.01
C MET A 146 -7.74 -5.30 -0.19
N ALA A 147 -8.00 -5.77 1.04
CA ALA A 147 -6.98 -6.31 1.93
C ALA A 147 -6.26 -7.49 1.30
N TYR A 148 -7.00 -8.43 0.69
CA TYR A 148 -6.43 -9.54 -0.06
C TYR A 148 -5.46 -9.08 -1.15
N CYS A 149 -5.85 -8.12 -2.00
CA CYS A 149 -4.97 -7.63 -3.07
C CYS A 149 -3.71 -6.95 -2.54
N CYS A 150 -3.83 -6.14 -1.48
CA CYS A 150 -2.69 -5.50 -0.82
C CYS A 150 -1.75 -6.54 -0.18
N VAL A 151 -2.29 -7.45 0.62
CA VAL A 151 -1.53 -8.53 1.28
C VAL A 151 -0.84 -9.40 0.24
N ALA A 152 -1.56 -9.84 -0.80
CA ALA A 152 -1.02 -10.67 -1.87
C ALA A 152 0.18 -10.02 -2.56
N SER A 153 0.12 -8.72 -2.82
CA SER A 153 1.25 -8.00 -3.43
C SER A 153 2.48 -7.97 -2.55
N GLU A 154 2.33 -7.69 -1.25
CA GLU A 154 3.45 -7.64 -0.29
C GLU A 154 4.02 -9.04 -0.04
N VAL A 155 3.15 -10.03 0.13
CA VAL A 155 3.54 -11.43 0.33
C VAL A 155 4.30 -11.97 -0.88
N LEU A 156 3.89 -11.62 -2.11
CA LEU A 156 4.63 -12.01 -3.31
C LEU A 156 6.08 -11.52 -3.26
N TYR A 157 6.30 -10.26 -2.91
CA TYR A 157 7.65 -9.69 -2.81
C TYR A 157 8.47 -10.30 -1.69
N ILE A 158 7.86 -10.61 -0.54
CA ILE A 158 8.52 -11.31 0.56
C ILE A 158 8.91 -12.75 0.15
N ILE A 159 8.03 -13.46 -0.56
CA ILE A 159 8.32 -14.81 -1.07
C ILE A 159 9.49 -14.75 -2.05
N LEU A 160 9.48 -13.82 -3.01
CA LEU A 160 10.60 -13.59 -3.92
C LEU A 160 11.89 -13.26 -3.16
N PHE A 161 11.82 -12.43 -2.12
CA PHE A 161 12.99 -12.13 -1.29
C PHE A 161 13.60 -13.37 -0.59
N HIS A 162 12.78 -14.33 -0.17
CA HIS A 162 13.25 -15.59 0.42
C HIS A 162 13.74 -16.59 -0.62
N LEU A 163 13.10 -16.65 -1.78
CA LEU A 163 13.50 -17.50 -2.90
C LEU A 163 14.79 -17.03 -3.57
N ALA A 164 15.16 -15.76 -3.40
CA ALA A 164 16.42 -15.24 -3.91
C ALA A 164 17.62 -16.00 -3.32
N GLU A 165 18.21 -16.89 -4.13
CA GLU A 165 19.45 -17.58 -3.86
C GLU A 165 20.67 -16.70 -4.19
N ASN A 166 21.89 -17.19 -3.93
CA ASN A 166 23.12 -16.42 -4.12
C ASN A 166 23.47 -16.15 -5.61
N GLN A 167 22.69 -16.67 -6.55
CA GLN A 167 22.86 -16.41 -7.97
C GLN A 167 21.74 -15.52 -8.50
N ILE A 168 22.08 -14.71 -9.51
CA ILE A 168 21.14 -13.80 -10.14
C ILE A 168 20.26 -14.60 -11.08
N GLU A 169 18.96 -14.63 -10.80
CA GLU A 169 17.98 -15.44 -11.53
C GLU A 169 16.97 -14.57 -12.29
N ASN A 170 16.30 -15.18 -13.28
CA ASN A 170 15.17 -14.55 -13.94
C ASN A 170 13.89 -14.75 -13.11
N VAL A 171 13.21 -13.65 -12.77
CA VAL A 171 11.97 -13.68 -11.96
C VAL A 171 10.94 -14.64 -12.56
N ILE A 172 10.79 -14.61 -13.88
CA ILE A 172 9.77 -15.41 -14.58
C ILE A 172 10.10 -16.89 -14.45
N ASP A 173 11.36 -17.26 -14.63
CA ASP A 173 11.79 -18.66 -14.53
C ASP A 173 11.62 -19.18 -13.10
N VAL A 174 11.95 -18.38 -12.09
CA VAL A 174 11.75 -18.75 -10.68
C VAL A 174 10.28 -18.96 -10.36
N LEU A 175 9.41 -18.04 -10.77
CA LEU A 175 7.96 -18.16 -10.56
C LEU A 175 7.40 -19.39 -11.28
N VAL A 176 7.79 -19.62 -12.54
CA VAL A 176 7.35 -20.77 -13.33
C VAL A 176 7.83 -22.08 -12.71
N ASN A 177 9.08 -22.13 -12.23
CA ASN A 177 9.65 -23.32 -11.61
C ASN A 177 8.93 -23.65 -10.30
N VAL A 178 8.68 -22.66 -9.43
CA VAL A 178 7.97 -22.87 -8.16
C VAL A 178 6.54 -23.36 -8.39
N VAL A 179 5.85 -22.80 -9.38
CA VAL A 179 4.49 -23.23 -9.74
C VAL A 179 4.48 -24.64 -10.34
N LYS A 180 5.45 -24.97 -11.21
CA LYS A 180 5.55 -26.29 -11.87
C LYS A 180 5.99 -27.41 -10.93
N GLN A 181 6.88 -27.13 -9.99
CA GLN A 181 7.39 -28.13 -9.03
C GLN A 181 6.30 -28.65 -8.08
N GLY A 182 5.13 -27.98 -8.01
CA GLY A 182 4.00 -28.45 -7.19
C GLY A 182 4.30 -28.53 -5.69
N SER A 183 5.32 -27.82 -5.22
CA SER A 183 5.70 -27.79 -3.81
C SER A 183 4.63 -27.06 -2.97
N LEU A 184 4.69 -27.16 -1.64
CA LEU A 184 3.79 -26.43 -0.73
C LEU A 184 3.80 -24.90 -0.95
N LEU A 185 4.84 -24.36 -1.61
CA LEU A 185 4.95 -22.94 -1.95
C LEU A 185 4.21 -22.55 -3.24
N SER A 186 3.84 -23.51 -4.09
CA SER A 186 3.16 -23.25 -5.36
C SER A 186 1.80 -22.56 -5.17
N CYS A 187 0.99 -23.02 -4.21
CA CYS A 187 -0.32 -22.44 -3.93
C CYS A 187 -0.24 -21.00 -3.38
N PRO A 188 0.57 -20.70 -2.35
CA PRO A 188 0.79 -19.33 -1.89
C PRO A 188 1.32 -18.39 -2.98
N VAL A 189 2.23 -18.85 -3.83
CA VAL A 189 2.77 -18.06 -4.94
C VAL A 189 1.68 -17.77 -5.98
N ALA A 190 0.91 -18.78 -6.41
CA ALA A 190 -0.15 -18.60 -7.39
C ALA A 190 -1.25 -17.63 -6.88
N LEU A 191 -1.64 -17.78 -5.62
CA LEU A 191 -2.63 -16.89 -4.99
C LEU A 191 -2.10 -15.45 -4.90
N SER A 192 -0.84 -15.29 -4.48
CA SER A 192 -0.20 -13.98 -4.36
C SER A 192 -0.01 -13.31 -5.73
N LEU A 193 0.35 -14.08 -6.76
CA LEU A 193 0.44 -13.60 -8.14
C LEU A 193 -0.91 -13.11 -8.67
N LEU A 194 -2.00 -13.84 -8.39
CA LEU A 194 -3.34 -13.44 -8.80
C LEU A 194 -3.75 -12.13 -8.12
N GLY A 195 -3.56 -12.00 -6.81
CA GLY A 195 -3.85 -10.76 -6.09
C GLY A 195 -2.97 -9.59 -6.54
N TRP A 196 -1.68 -9.85 -6.81
CA TRP A 196 -0.76 -8.86 -7.35
C TRP A 196 -1.20 -8.36 -8.74
N ALA A 197 -1.57 -9.26 -9.66
CA ALA A 197 -2.00 -8.91 -11.00
C ALA A 197 -3.29 -8.06 -10.98
N ILE A 198 -4.25 -8.44 -10.13
CA ILE A 198 -5.47 -7.64 -9.89
C ILE A 198 -5.10 -6.25 -9.37
N LYS A 199 -4.17 -6.15 -8.40
CA LYS A 199 -3.72 -4.86 -7.86
C LYS A 199 -3.10 -3.97 -8.95
N GLN A 200 -2.29 -4.51 -9.84
CA GLN A 200 -1.73 -3.73 -10.96
C GLN A 200 -2.82 -3.20 -11.90
N ALA A 201 -3.83 -4.02 -12.22
CA ALA A 201 -4.98 -3.58 -13.02
C ALA A 201 -5.78 -2.48 -12.31
N VAL A 202 -5.98 -2.61 -11.00
CA VAL A 202 -6.63 -1.59 -10.17
C VAL A 202 -5.83 -0.29 -10.18
N ASN A 203 -4.51 -0.33 -10.00
CA ASN A 203 -3.65 0.86 -10.01
C ASN A 203 -3.77 1.62 -11.33
N PHE A 204 -3.80 0.91 -12.47
CA PHE A 204 -4.00 1.54 -13.77
C PHE A 204 -5.37 2.24 -13.89
N ILE A 205 -6.43 1.54 -13.51
CA ILE A 205 -7.80 2.08 -13.55
C ILE A 205 -7.95 3.27 -12.58
N GLN A 206 -7.35 3.17 -11.40
CA GLN A 206 -7.35 4.18 -10.37
C GLN A 206 -6.66 5.46 -10.85
N MET A 207 -5.49 5.34 -11.48
CA MET A 207 -4.78 6.48 -12.05
C MET A 207 -5.65 7.20 -13.08
N LYS A 208 -6.22 6.47 -14.05
CA LYS A 208 -7.12 7.07 -15.05
C LYS A 208 -8.32 7.76 -14.40
N THR A 209 -9.00 7.08 -13.47
CA THR A 209 -10.20 7.61 -12.81
C THR A 209 -9.88 8.88 -12.01
N ALA A 210 -8.73 8.92 -11.32
CA ALA A 210 -8.29 10.10 -10.59
C ALA A 210 -8.00 11.29 -11.52
N ALA A 211 -7.40 11.03 -12.69
CA ALA A 211 -7.18 12.04 -13.71
C ALA A 211 -8.50 12.65 -14.21
N ASP A 212 -9.48 11.79 -14.51
CA ASP A 212 -10.80 12.22 -14.98
C ASP A 212 -11.49 13.12 -13.95
N VAL A 213 -11.36 12.81 -12.65
CA VAL A 213 -11.90 13.64 -11.57
C VAL A 213 -11.23 15.02 -11.52
N CYS A 214 -9.91 15.10 -11.68
CA CYS A 214 -9.19 16.38 -11.74
C CYS A 214 -9.64 17.23 -12.93
N VAL A 215 -9.75 16.64 -14.13
CA VAL A 215 -10.24 17.32 -15.33
C VAL A 215 -11.68 17.82 -15.13
N LEU A 216 -12.55 17.01 -14.52
CA LEU A 216 -13.92 17.42 -14.20
C LEU A 216 -13.96 18.55 -13.18
N TYR A 217 -13.06 18.57 -12.20
CA TYR A 217 -12.94 19.65 -11.23
C TYR A 217 -12.58 20.98 -11.92
N ASP A 218 -11.56 20.97 -12.79
CA ASP A 218 -11.14 22.17 -13.53
C ASP A 218 -12.24 22.67 -14.48
N ASN A 219 -12.92 21.77 -15.19
CA ASN A 219 -14.05 22.10 -16.05
C ASN A 219 -15.21 22.75 -15.29
N ARG A 220 -15.43 22.39 -14.02
CA ARG A 220 -16.45 23.05 -13.17
C ARG A 220 -16.00 24.42 -12.70
N ARG A 221 -14.71 24.58 -12.41
CA ARG A 221 -14.12 25.85 -11.94
C ARG A 221 -14.06 26.91 -13.04
N GLN A 222 -13.97 26.51 -14.30
CA GLN A 222 -13.99 27.40 -15.47
C GLN A 222 -15.39 27.79 -15.94
N ARG A 223 -16.47 27.23 -15.37
CA ARG A 223 -17.82 27.72 -15.67
C ARG A 223 -18.01 29.10 -15.01
N PRO A 224 -18.37 30.14 -15.77
CA PRO A 224 -18.58 31.48 -15.24
C PRO A 224 -19.72 31.54 -14.22
#